data_AF-A0A2D9LLC7-F1
#
_entry.id   AF-A0A2D9LLC7-F1
#
_cell.length_a   1.000
_cell.length_b   1.000
_cell.length_c   1.000
_cell.angle_alpha   90.00
_cell.angle_beta   90.00
_cell.angle_gamma   90.00
#
_symmetry.space_group_name_H-M   'P 1'
#
loop_
_entity.id
_entity.type
_entity.pdbx_description
1 polymer ?
#
loop_
_entity_poly.entity_id
_entity_poly.type
_entity_poly.pdbx_seq_one_letter_code
_entity_poly.pdbx_strand_id
1 'polypeptide(L)'
;MSWYTPQELVGLPGLPGTEQNVRAFAKRHGWQGHRRLGSKAIEYPAAALPLETQVALMDLKSRAALAASAQALNDLADHHQALAEQLRSLGKVLGNGSPL
;
A
#
# COMPACT_ATOMS: atom_id res chain seq x y z
N MET A 1 8.00 -10.36 -10.43
CA MET A 1 8.79 -10.74 -9.24
C MET A 1 8.84 -9.56 -8.28
N SER A 2 8.46 -9.76 -7.02
CA SER A 2 8.56 -8.70 -5.99
C SER A 2 9.93 -8.75 -5.32
N TRP A 3 10.55 -7.58 -5.17
CA TRP A 3 11.84 -7.37 -4.54
C TRP A 3 11.65 -6.50 -3.31
N TYR A 4 12.37 -6.81 -2.23
CA TYR A 4 12.23 -6.18 -0.94
C TYR A 4 13.57 -5.71 -0.42
N THR A 5 13.61 -4.49 0.07
CA THR A 5 14.77 -3.93 0.77
C THR A 5 14.88 -4.55 2.18
N PRO A 6 16.09 -4.62 2.76
CA PRO A 6 16.28 -5.02 4.13
C PRO A 6 15.41 -4.26 5.13
N GLN A 7 15.12 -2.97 4.86
CA GLN A 7 14.33 -2.10 5.73
C GLN A 7 12.85 -2.51 5.78
N GLU A 8 12.27 -2.90 4.63
CA GLU A 8 10.88 -3.38 4.55
C GLU A 8 10.68 -4.73 5.24
N LEU A 9 11.77 -5.46 5.44
CA LEU A 9 11.78 -6.81 6.00
C LEU A 9 12.00 -6.84 7.52
N VAL A 10 12.37 -5.70 8.11
CA VAL A 10 12.68 -5.61 9.54
C VAL A 10 11.46 -5.98 10.38
N GLY A 11 11.65 -6.90 11.33
CA GLY A 11 10.62 -7.25 12.31
C GLY A 11 9.44 -8.03 11.74
N LEU A 12 9.47 -8.42 10.46
CA LEU A 12 8.50 -9.38 9.93
C LEU A 12 8.70 -10.75 10.60
N PRO A 13 7.64 -11.57 10.72
CA PRO A 13 7.75 -12.93 11.20
C PRO A 13 8.88 -13.68 10.49
N GLY A 14 9.73 -14.34 11.26
CA GLY A 14 10.91 -15.05 10.76
C GLY A 14 12.16 -14.24 10.50
N LEU A 15 12.09 -12.91 10.65
CA LEU A 15 13.20 -12.01 10.42
C LEU A 15 13.60 -11.22 11.65
N PRO A 16 14.90 -10.86 11.75
CA PRO A 16 15.38 -10.09 12.89
C PRO A 16 14.87 -8.65 12.87
N GLY A 17 14.86 -8.04 14.06
CA GLY A 17 14.32 -6.69 14.28
C GLY A 17 15.23 -5.53 13.85
N THR A 18 16.33 -5.76 13.14
CA THR A 18 17.18 -4.68 12.62
C THR A 18 17.65 -4.97 11.20
N GLU A 19 17.85 -3.91 10.41
CA GLU A 19 18.27 -4.00 9.01
C GLU A 19 19.62 -4.74 8.85
N GLN A 20 20.57 -4.45 9.74
CA GLN A 20 21.89 -5.09 9.75
C GLN A 20 21.77 -6.61 9.95
N ASN A 21 20.89 -7.03 10.87
CA ASN A 21 20.67 -8.43 11.15
C ASN A 21 19.93 -9.13 9.99
N VAL A 22 19.03 -8.44 9.28
CA VAL A 22 18.39 -8.98 8.07
C VAL A 22 19.45 -9.23 7.00
N ARG A 23 20.37 -8.29 6.77
CA ARG A 23 21.49 -8.48 5.82
C ARG A 23 22.40 -9.63 6.23
N ALA A 24 22.70 -9.78 7.52
CA ALA A 24 23.49 -10.91 8.04
C ALA A 24 22.74 -12.24 7.85
N PHE A 25 21.42 -12.26 8.11
CA PHE A 25 20.55 -13.41 7.88
C PHE A 25 20.57 -13.82 6.41
N ALA A 26 20.35 -12.88 5.49
CA ALA A 26 20.39 -13.12 4.05
C ALA A 26 21.72 -13.74 3.60
N LYS A 27 22.85 -13.27 4.13
CA LYS A 27 24.17 -13.86 3.86
C LYS A 27 24.29 -15.29 4.38
N ARG A 28 23.85 -15.57 5.62
CA ARG A 28 23.89 -16.91 6.22
C ARG A 28 23.03 -17.91 5.45
N HIS A 29 21.91 -17.46 4.91
CA HIS A 29 20.95 -18.29 4.16
C HIS A 29 21.15 -18.24 2.65
N GLY A 30 22.21 -17.61 2.14
CA GLY A 30 22.56 -17.62 0.72
C GLY A 30 21.55 -16.94 -0.20
N TRP A 31 20.86 -15.89 0.27
CA TRP A 31 19.87 -15.20 -0.55
C TRP A 31 20.50 -14.48 -1.74
N GLN A 32 19.87 -14.62 -2.91
CA GLN A 32 20.28 -13.89 -4.11
C GLN A 32 19.81 -12.44 -4.01
N GLY A 33 20.72 -11.54 -3.64
CA GLY A 33 20.46 -10.10 -3.63
C GLY A 33 20.67 -9.47 -5.01
N HIS A 34 19.74 -8.62 -5.44
CA HIS A 34 19.93 -7.77 -6.63
C HIS A 34 20.26 -6.34 -6.21
N ARG A 35 21.26 -5.74 -6.85
CA ARG A 35 21.59 -4.34 -6.61
C ARG A 35 20.73 -3.47 -7.52
N ARG A 36 19.93 -2.58 -6.94
CA ARG A 36 19.12 -1.64 -7.72
C ARG A 36 20.03 -0.72 -8.54
N LEU A 37 19.76 -0.63 -9.85
CA LEU A 37 20.51 0.20 -10.80
C LEU A 37 20.55 1.66 -10.29
N GLY A 38 21.74 2.28 -10.31
CA GLY A 38 21.93 3.65 -9.83
C GLY A 38 21.98 3.82 -8.31
N SER A 39 21.91 2.75 -7.52
CA SER A 39 21.98 2.83 -6.06
C SER A 39 22.96 1.82 -5.44
N LYS A 40 23.19 1.95 -4.14
CA LYS A 40 23.88 0.94 -3.30
C LYS A 40 22.90 0.01 -2.58
N ALA A 41 21.59 0.13 -2.83
CA ALA A 41 20.58 -0.69 -2.20
C ALA A 41 20.63 -2.11 -2.77
N ILE A 42 20.64 -3.09 -1.86
CA ILE A 42 20.46 -4.51 -2.17
C ILE A 42 19.03 -4.87 -1.86
N GLU A 43 18.38 -5.58 -2.76
CA GLU A 43 17.02 -6.07 -2.61
C GLU A 43 17.00 -7.59 -2.71
N TYR A 44 16.06 -8.22 -2.02
CA TYR A 44 15.90 -9.67 -2.01
C TYR A 44 14.57 -10.07 -2.64
N PRO A 45 14.53 -11.14 -3.44
CA PRO A 45 13.30 -11.60 -4.05
C PRO A 45 12.41 -12.24 -2.99
N ALA A 46 11.09 -12.09 -3.15
CA ALA A 46 10.09 -12.70 -2.27
C ALA A 46 10.33 -14.21 -2.03
N ALA A 47 10.76 -14.92 -3.08
CA ALA A 47 10.98 -16.36 -3.06
C ALA A 47 12.19 -16.81 -2.20
N ALA A 48 13.13 -15.91 -1.90
CA ALA A 48 14.25 -16.22 -1.01
C ALA A 48 13.89 -16.05 0.47
N LEU A 49 12.77 -15.37 0.77
CA LEU A 49 12.36 -15.06 2.14
C LEU A 49 11.79 -16.31 2.84
N PRO A 50 11.80 -16.36 4.18
CA PRO A 50 11.13 -17.42 4.94
C PRO A 50 9.63 -17.46 4.62
N LEU A 51 9.03 -18.65 4.68
CA LEU A 51 7.62 -18.84 4.35
C LEU A 51 6.70 -17.95 5.20
N GLU A 52 6.97 -17.84 6.49
CA GLU A 52 6.24 -16.97 7.42
C GLU A 52 6.31 -15.49 7.03
N THR A 53 7.47 -15.03 6.55
CA THR A 53 7.64 -13.67 6.01
C THR A 53 6.83 -13.50 4.72
N GLN A 54 6.85 -14.48 3.82
CA GLN A 54 6.09 -14.43 2.57
C GLN A 54 4.58 -14.32 2.86
N VAL A 55 4.06 -15.13 3.78
CA VAL A 55 2.66 -15.09 4.22
C VAL A 55 2.31 -13.73 4.82
N ALA A 56 3.15 -13.20 5.71
CA ALA A 56 2.95 -11.88 6.30
C ALA A 56 2.91 -10.77 5.24
N LEU A 57 3.78 -10.82 4.24
CA LEU A 57 3.80 -9.88 3.12
C LEU A 57 2.53 -9.99 2.25
N MET A 58 2.05 -11.20 1.98
CA MET A 58 0.81 -11.42 1.25
C MET A 58 -0.39 -10.85 2.03
N ASP A 59 -0.47 -11.11 3.33
CA ASP A 59 -1.52 -10.60 4.20
C ASP A 59 -1.51 -9.06 4.31
N LEU A 60 -0.33 -8.44 4.46
CA LEU A 60 -0.17 -6.99 4.40
C LEU A 60 -0.68 -6.41 3.08
N LYS A 61 -0.32 -7.02 1.94
CA LYS A 61 -0.75 -6.57 0.61
C LYS A 61 -2.26 -6.74 0.40
N SER A 62 -2.84 -7.86 0.83
CA SER A 62 -4.28 -8.10 0.77
C SER A 62 -5.06 -7.08 1.59
N ARG A 63 -4.61 -6.78 2.81
CA ARG A 63 -5.24 -5.75 3.66
C ARG A 63 -5.14 -4.37 3.04
N ALA A 64 -3.98 -4.00 2.50
CA ALA A 64 -3.81 -2.72 1.81
C ALA A 64 -4.73 -2.60 0.59
N ALA A 65 -4.89 -3.67 -0.19
CA ALA A 65 -5.80 -3.69 -1.33
C ALA A 65 -7.27 -3.51 -0.90
N LEU A 66 -7.71 -4.21 0.15
CA LEU A 66 -9.07 -4.05 0.70
C LEU A 66 -9.31 -2.63 1.22
N ALA A 67 -8.33 -2.04 1.91
CA ALA A 67 -8.42 -0.67 2.38
C ALA A 67 -8.52 0.34 1.22
N ALA A 68 -7.72 0.15 0.16
CA ALA A 68 -7.80 0.99 -1.04
C ALA A 68 -9.15 0.87 -1.75
N SER A 69 -9.71 -0.35 -1.85
CA SER A 69 -11.06 -0.55 -2.40
C SER A 69 -12.14 0.11 -1.54
N ALA A 70 -12.06 0.00 -0.21
CA ALA A 70 -13.00 0.68 0.69
C ALA A 70 -12.93 2.20 0.56
N GLN A 71 -11.71 2.77 0.44
CA GLN A 71 -11.54 4.20 0.23
C GLN A 71 -12.18 4.65 -1.10
N ALA A 72 -11.96 3.89 -2.19
CA ALA A 72 -12.56 4.22 -3.48
C ALA A 72 -14.11 4.22 -3.45
N LEU A 73 -14.73 3.33 -2.67
CA LEU A 73 -16.18 3.33 -2.47
C LEU A 73 -16.65 4.57 -1.70
N ASN A 74 -15.89 4.99 -0.68
CA ASN A 74 -16.19 6.21 0.07
C ASN A 74 -16.08 7.44 -0.84
N ASP A 75 -15.00 7.56 -1.61
CA ASP A 75 -14.78 8.68 -2.53
C ASP A 75 -15.91 8.80 -3.57
N LEU A 76 -16.43 7.66 -4.05
CA LEU A 76 -17.58 7.64 -4.96
C LEU A 76 -18.87 8.11 -4.27
N ALA A 77 -19.10 7.71 -3.02
CA ALA A 77 -20.25 8.15 -2.24
C ALA A 77 -20.20 9.65 -1.96
N ASP A 78 -19.03 10.17 -1.59
CA ASP A 78 -18.79 11.60 -1.38
C ASP A 78 -19.04 12.39 -2.67
N HIS A 79 -18.57 11.88 -3.81
CA HIS A 79 -18.83 12.51 -5.11
C HIS A 79 -20.34 12.55 -5.42
N HIS A 80 -21.06 11.45 -5.19
CA HIS A 80 -22.51 11.40 -5.40
C HIS A 80 -23.26 12.42 -4.52
N GLN A 81 -22.88 12.57 -3.25
CA GLN A 81 -23.47 13.56 -2.36
C GLN A 81 -23.20 14.99 -2.83
N ALA A 82 -21.98 15.28 -3.29
CA ALA A 82 -21.63 16.60 -3.85
C ALA A 82 -22.50 16.95 -5.06
N LEU A 83 -22.77 16.00 -5.96
CA LEU A 83 -23.68 16.22 -7.10
C LEU A 83 -25.11 16.52 -6.63
N ALA A 84 -25.61 15.79 -5.62
CA ALA A 84 -26.95 16.02 -5.08
C ALA A 84 -27.08 17.41 -4.43
N GLU A 85 -26.04 17.89 -3.74
CA GLU A 85 -25.99 19.24 -3.17
C GLU A 85 -25.93 20.32 -4.26
N GLN A 86 -25.15 20.11 -5.32
CA GLN A 86 -25.11 21.01 -6.48
C GLN A 86 -26.48 21.15 -7.14
N LEU A 87 -27.19 20.03 -7.37
CA LEU A 87 -28.54 20.04 -7.92
C LEU A 87 -29.53 20.75 -6.98
N ARG A 88 -29.43 20.52 -5.66
CA ARG A 88 -30.25 21.22 -4.67
C ARG A 88 -30.01 22.74 -4.69
N SER A 89 -28.75 23.15 -4.77
CA SER A 89 -28.36 24.56 -4.87
C SER A 89 -28.91 25.21 -6.14
N LEU A 90 -28.77 24.53 -7.29
CA LEU A 90 -29.31 24.99 -8.58
C LEU A 90 -30.84 25.16 -8.52
N GLY A 91 -31.56 24.21 -7.93
CA GLY A 91 -33.02 24.30 -7.75
C GLY A 91 -33.44 25.50 -6.90
N LYS A 92 -32.67 25.84 -5.85
CA LYS A 92 -32.93 27.01 -5.00
C LYS A 92 -32.72 28.34 -5.74
N VAL A 93 -31.71 28.43 -6.61
CA VAL A 93 -31.43 29.64 -7.41
C VAL A 93 -32.53 29.89 -8.42
N LEU A 94 -32.99 28.86 -9.12
CA LEU A 94 -34.07 28.97 -10.10
C LEU A 94 -35.43 29.26 -9.44
N GLY A 95 -35.66 28.79 -8.21
CA GLY A 95 -36.90 29.03 -7.45
C GLY A 95 -37.02 30.44 -6.82
N ASN A 96 -35.93 31.20 -6.69
CA ASN A 96 -35.94 32.54 -6.10
C ASN A 96 -36.18 33.68 -7.12
N GLY A 97 -36.43 33.35 -8.39
CA GLY A 97 -36.80 34.31 -9.44
C GLY A 97 -38.31 34.41 -9.61
N SER A 98 -39.00 35.11 -8.71
CA SER A 98 -40.37 35.56 -8.94
C SER A 98 -40.53 37.01 -8.46
N PRO A 99 -40.44 37.99 -9.37
CA PRO A 99 -40.90 39.35 -9.10
C PRO A 99 -42.40 39.46 -9.42
N LEU A 100 -43.17 39.95 -8.45
CA LEU A 100 -44.38 40.75 -8.69
C LEU A 100 -44.13 42.14 -8.11
#